data_AF-A0A2N1UPY2-F1
#
_entry.id   AF-A0A2N1UPY2-F1
#
_cell.length_a   1.000
_cell.length_b   1.000
_cell.length_c   1.000
_cell.angle_alpha   90.00
_cell.angle_beta   90.00
_cell.angle_gamma   90.00
#
_symmetry.space_group_name_H-M   'P 1'
#
loop_
_entity.id
_entity.type
_entity.pdbx_description
1 polymer ?
#
loop_
_entity_poly.entity_id
_entity_poly.type
_entity_poly.pdbx_seq_one_letter_code
_entity_poly.pdbx_strand_id
1 'polypeptide(L)'
;MAGWVVVALDVIAFFAFSIALVLVLRERFENSNPYSGVIKLLFALAVLVYVFVAFSNILEHAGITAVLDEYEDYVEILFVPLIAYAVYTMHTARLYNDARRAAELLNAEHGLLTAIIDTSPTGIMLVTSAGTLAFANDMARETLRLQSGPGESLQMPDDLTCLSTQDSSVRPLSLEGLARGVT
;
A
#
# COMPACT_ATOMS: atom_id res chain seq x y z
N MET A 1 36.35 36.81 -19.03
CA MET A 1 35.32 36.13 -19.86
C MET A 1 34.62 34.99 -19.13
N ALA A 2 35.29 34.24 -18.25
CA ALA A 2 34.66 33.14 -17.50
C ALA A 2 33.53 33.57 -16.55
N GLY A 3 33.69 34.66 -15.77
CA GLY A 3 32.67 35.09 -14.79
C GLY A 3 31.30 35.46 -15.39
N TRP A 4 31.27 36.06 -16.58
CA TRP A 4 30.01 36.38 -17.27
C TRP A 4 29.23 35.14 -17.71
N VAL A 5 29.92 34.03 -17.95
CA VAL A 5 29.28 32.75 -18.30
C VAL A 5 28.62 32.13 -17.08
N VAL A 6 29.29 32.18 -15.91
CA VAL A 6 28.75 31.67 -14.65
C VAL A 6 27.45 32.38 -14.30
N VAL A 7 27.46 33.72 -14.27
CA VAL A 7 26.25 34.52 -14.01
C VAL A 7 25.12 34.23 -14.99
N ALA A 8 25.44 34.06 -16.28
CA ALA A 8 24.41 33.73 -17.27
C ALA A 8 23.77 32.37 -17.00
N LEU A 9 24.54 31.37 -16.58
CA LEU A 9 24.03 30.05 -16.20
C LEU A 9 23.18 30.13 -14.93
N ASP A 10 23.58 30.91 -13.93
CA ASP A 10 22.83 31.06 -12.68
C ASP A 10 21.48 31.77 -12.90
N VAL A 11 21.46 32.78 -13.78
CA VAL A 11 20.20 33.43 -14.19
C VAL A 11 19.28 32.44 -14.89
N ILE A 12 19.80 31.62 -15.81
CA ILE A 12 19.01 30.59 -16.49
C ILE A 12 18.50 29.56 -15.47
N ALA A 13 19.35 29.10 -14.55
CA ALA A 13 19.00 28.15 -13.51
C ALA A 13 17.91 28.71 -12.59
N PHE A 14 18.05 29.96 -12.15
CA PHE A 14 17.06 30.67 -11.33
C PHE A 14 15.67 30.67 -11.99
N PHE A 15 15.58 31.02 -13.28
CA PHE A 15 14.31 31.00 -13.99
C PHE A 15 13.77 29.57 -14.18
N ALA A 16 14.62 28.61 -14.53
CA ALA A 16 14.23 27.22 -14.71
C ALA A 16 13.66 26.62 -13.40
N PHE A 17 14.35 26.80 -12.28
CA PHE A 17 13.90 26.31 -10.97
C PHE A 17 12.69 27.08 -10.46
N SER A 18 12.57 28.38 -10.73
CA SER A 18 11.37 29.16 -10.40
C SER A 18 10.14 28.65 -11.15
N ILE A 19 10.29 28.34 -12.44
CA ILE A 19 9.22 27.72 -13.24
C ILE A 19 8.89 26.34 -12.67
N ALA A 20 9.89 25.51 -12.37
CA ALA A 20 9.68 24.21 -11.77
C ALA A 20 8.93 24.30 -10.44
N LEU A 21 9.26 25.29 -9.59
CA LEU A 21 8.58 25.52 -8.32
C LEU A 21 7.11 25.87 -8.54
N VAL A 22 6.81 26.77 -9.49
CA VAL A 22 5.44 27.12 -9.85
C VAL A 22 4.67 25.91 -10.36
N LEU A 23 5.30 25.07 -11.20
CA LEU A 23 4.68 23.83 -11.68
C LEU A 23 4.37 22.86 -10.53
N VAL A 24 5.32 22.62 -9.63
CA VAL A 24 5.10 21.77 -8.44
C VAL A 24 3.98 22.31 -7.57
N LEU A 25 3.93 23.63 -7.33
CA LEU A 25 2.88 24.26 -6.53
C LEU A 25 1.51 24.23 -7.22
N ARG A 26 1.48 24.37 -8.55
CA ARG A 26 0.26 24.33 -9.35
C ARG A 26 -0.32 22.93 -9.47
N GLU A 27 0.54 21.90 -9.50
CA GLU A 27 0.10 20.52 -9.66
C GLU A 27 -0.87 20.13 -8.55
N ARG A 28 -2.08 19.73 -8.94
CA ARG A 28 -3.07 19.16 -8.03
C ARG A 28 -2.82 17.67 -8.00
N PHE A 29 -2.00 17.22 -7.05
CA PHE A 29 -1.97 15.80 -6.74
C PHE A 29 -3.38 15.38 -6.30
N GLU A 30 -3.98 14.44 -7.02
CA GLU A 30 -5.28 13.90 -6.65
C GLU A 30 -5.24 13.41 -5.19
N ASN A 31 -6.25 13.83 -4.40
CA ASN A 31 -6.39 13.57 -2.97
C ASN A 31 -6.59 12.08 -2.60
N SER A 32 -6.36 11.15 -3.53
CA SER A 32 -6.58 9.72 -3.31
C SER A 32 -5.52 9.07 -2.42
N ASN A 33 -4.35 9.72 -2.25
CA ASN A 33 -3.23 9.18 -1.49
C ASN A 33 -2.84 10.09 -0.31
N PRO A 34 -2.84 9.60 0.96
CA PRO A 34 -2.45 10.41 2.13
C PRO A 34 -1.02 10.95 2.04
N TYR A 35 -0.15 10.33 1.25
CA TYR A 35 1.25 10.73 1.12
C TYR A 35 1.50 11.83 0.07
N SER A 36 0.50 12.18 -0.75
CA SER A 36 0.68 13.11 -1.87
C SER A 36 1.11 14.51 -1.43
N GLY A 37 0.55 15.01 -0.33
CA GLY A 37 0.91 16.32 0.23
C GLY A 37 2.35 16.37 0.74
N VAL A 38 2.81 15.31 1.40
CA VAL A 38 4.19 15.23 1.93
C VAL A 38 5.20 15.16 0.79
N ILE A 39 4.94 14.35 -0.23
CA ILE A 39 5.79 14.26 -1.43
C ILE A 39 5.88 15.63 -2.11
N LYS A 40 4.75 16.30 -2.31
CA LYS A 40 4.70 17.65 -2.89
C LYS A 40 5.51 18.66 -2.06
N LEU A 41 5.36 18.63 -0.73
CA LEU A 41 6.10 19.52 0.17
C LEU A 41 7.61 19.30 0.06
N LEU A 42 8.06 18.05 0.09
CA LEU A 42 9.48 17.71 -0.01
C LEU A 42 10.08 18.12 -1.36
N PHE A 43 9.37 17.87 -2.46
CA PHE A 43 9.80 18.34 -3.79
C PHE A 43 9.79 19.87 -3.89
N ALA A 44 8.77 20.54 -3.39
CA ALA A 44 8.70 22.00 -3.39
C ALA A 44 9.86 22.60 -2.59
N LEU A 45 10.19 22.02 -1.43
CA LEU A 45 11.30 22.49 -0.60
C LEU A 45 12.65 22.23 -1.27
N ALA A 46 12.83 21.07 -1.92
CA ALA A 46 14.05 20.76 -2.68
C ALA A 46 14.26 21.72 -3.86
N VAL A 47 13.21 22.06 -4.59
CA VAL A 47 13.29 23.05 -5.69
C VAL A 47 13.51 24.45 -5.13
N LEU A 48 12.86 24.80 -4.02
CA LEU A 48 13.04 26.09 -3.34
C LEU A 48 14.49 26.32 -2.90
N VAL A 49 15.16 25.27 -2.40
CA VAL A 49 16.59 25.30 -2.08
C VAL A 49 17.41 25.74 -3.30
N TYR A 50 17.17 25.16 -4.47
CA TYR A 50 17.89 25.55 -5.69
C TYR A 50 17.53 26.94 -6.22
N VAL A 51 16.29 27.38 -6.06
CA VAL A 51 15.91 28.77 -6.36
C VAL A 51 16.70 29.74 -5.47
N PHE A 52 16.84 29.41 -4.18
CA PHE A 52 17.60 30.20 -3.23
C PHE A 52 19.10 30.24 -3.57
N VAL A 53 19.72 29.07 -3.84
CA VAL A 53 21.14 28.96 -4.24
C VAL A 53 21.41 29.77 -5.53
N ALA A 54 20.60 29.60 -6.57
CA ALA A 54 20.77 30.34 -7.82
C ALA A 54 20.59 31.87 -7.62
N PHE A 55 19.66 32.28 -6.76
CA PHE A 55 19.46 33.69 -6.42
C PHE A 55 20.63 34.27 -5.62
N SER A 56 21.17 33.51 -4.67
CA SER A 56 22.35 33.86 -3.88
C SER A 56 23.58 34.08 -4.76
N ASN A 57 23.86 33.16 -5.68
CA ASN A 57 24.97 33.28 -6.65
C ASN A 57 24.90 34.57 -7.51
N ILE A 58 23.70 34.93 -7.97
CA ILE A 58 23.49 36.16 -8.74
C ILE A 58 23.81 37.40 -7.88
N LEU A 59 23.39 37.41 -6.61
CA LEU A 59 23.62 38.49 -5.67
C LEU A 59 25.10 38.60 -5.23
N GLU A 60 25.78 37.47 -5.11
CA GLU A 60 27.21 37.40 -4.79
C GLU A 60 28.02 38.04 -5.92
N HIS A 61 27.75 37.67 -7.17
CA HIS A 61 28.36 38.30 -8.34
C HIS A 61 28.00 39.79 -8.51
N ALA A 62 26.86 40.23 -7.98
CA ALA A 62 26.50 41.65 -7.91
C ALA A 62 27.25 42.41 -6.79
N GLY A 63 28.04 41.70 -5.95
CA GLY A 63 28.82 42.26 -4.85
C GLY A 63 28.02 42.54 -3.58
N ILE A 64 26.81 41.98 -3.46
CA ILE A 64 25.86 42.30 -2.38
C ILE A 64 25.99 41.33 -1.21
N THR A 65 26.20 40.03 -1.48
CA THR A 65 26.00 38.96 -0.48
C THR A 65 27.21 38.05 -0.27
N ALA A 66 28.43 38.61 -0.15
CA ALA A 66 29.64 37.82 0.11
C ALA A 66 29.63 37.04 1.45
N VAL A 67 28.76 37.39 2.40
CA VAL A 67 28.61 36.69 3.70
C VAL A 67 27.68 35.48 3.60
N LEU A 68 26.86 35.39 2.54
CA LEU A 68 25.93 34.26 2.36
C LEU A 68 26.59 33.02 1.76
N ASP A 69 27.78 33.15 1.18
CA ASP A 69 28.52 32.07 0.51
C ASP A 69 28.67 30.82 1.41
N GLU A 70 29.10 31.00 2.66
CA GLU A 70 29.21 29.88 3.60
C GLU A 70 27.86 29.24 3.96
N TYR A 71 26.77 30.03 3.99
CA TYR A 71 25.43 29.51 4.26
C TYR A 71 24.83 28.81 3.05
N GLU A 72 25.20 29.21 1.84
CA GLU A 72 24.77 28.61 0.59
C GLU A 72 25.17 27.14 0.52
N ASP A 73 26.43 26.81 0.83
CA ASP A 73 26.94 25.44 0.86
C ASP A 73 26.11 24.54 1.79
N TYR A 74 25.78 25.02 3.00
CA TYR A 74 24.95 24.27 3.94
C TYR A 74 23.53 24.04 3.41
N VAL A 75 22.98 25.03 2.70
CA VAL A 75 21.64 24.95 2.10
C VAL A 75 21.66 24.00 0.91
N GLU A 76 22.70 24.01 0.08
CA GLU A 76 22.85 23.09 -1.04
C GLU A 76 22.93 21.63 -0.56
N ILE A 77 23.66 21.36 0.53
CA ILE A 77 23.74 20.01 1.14
C ILE A 77 22.35 19.49 1.54
N LEU A 78 21.41 20.36 1.90
CA LEU A 78 20.04 19.98 2.28
C LEU A 78 19.25 19.37 1.11
N PHE A 79 19.64 19.63 -0.14
CA PHE A 79 18.97 19.05 -1.31
C PHE A 79 18.97 17.52 -1.29
N VAL A 80 20.11 16.91 -0.97
CA VAL A 80 20.27 15.44 -0.96
C VAL A 80 19.29 14.75 -0.02
N PRO A 81 19.20 15.10 1.28
CA PRO A 81 18.23 14.49 2.18
C PRO A 81 16.79 14.78 1.74
N LEU A 82 16.47 15.97 1.23
CA LEU A 82 15.11 16.29 0.79
C LEU A 82 14.64 15.39 -0.35
N ILE A 83 15.47 15.18 -1.37
CA ILE A 83 15.17 14.26 -2.46
C ILE A 83 15.13 12.82 -1.96
N ALA A 84 16.06 12.41 -1.10
CA ALA A 84 16.06 11.07 -0.53
C ALA A 84 14.76 10.78 0.24
N TYR A 85 14.29 11.72 1.06
CA TYR A 85 13.02 11.60 1.76
C TYR A 85 11.82 11.65 0.80
N ALA A 86 11.86 12.45 -0.27
CA ALA A 86 10.80 12.49 -1.27
C ALA A 86 10.65 11.14 -1.98
N VAL A 87 11.77 10.56 -2.41
CA VAL A 87 11.83 9.23 -3.05
C VAL A 87 11.40 8.14 -2.09
N TYR A 88 11.89 8.17 -0.84
CA TYR A 88 11.48 7.24 0.21
C TYR A 88 9.97 7.29 0.44
N THR A 89 9.41 8.49 0.62
CA THR A 89 7.97 8.67 0.82
C THR A 89 7.17 8.18 -0.39
N MET A 90 7.66 8.43 -1.60
CA MET A 90 7.03 7.91 -2.82
C MET A 90 7.07 6.37 -2.89
N HIS A 91 8.16 5.75 -2.45
CA HIS A 91 8.27 4.30 -2.36
C HIS A 91 7.29 3.72 -1.34
N THR A 92 7.25 4.27 -0.13
CA THR A 92 6.30 3.87 0.92
C THR A 92 4.85 4.03 0.48
N ALA A 93 4.53 5.12 -0.21
CA ALA A 93 3.20 5.36 -0.75
C ALA A 93 2.77 4.29 -1.79
N ARG A 94 3.71 3.81 -2.61
CA ARG A 94 3.45 2.71 -3.55
C ARG A 94 3.20 1.39 -2.82
N LEU A 95 4.07 1.04 -1.87
CA LEU A 95 3.92 -0.17 -1.07
C LEU A 95 2.60 -0.21 -0.32
N TYR A 96 2.18 0.92 0.26
CA TYR A 96 0.90 1.04 0.95
C TYR A 96 -0.28 0.78 0.00
N ASN A 97 -0.26 1.37 -1.19
CA ASN A 97 -1.34 1.18 -2.17
C ASN A 97 -1.39 -0.26 -2.69
N ASP A 98 -0.24 -0.89 -2.92
CA ASP A 98 -0.17 -2.28 -3.37
C ASP A 98 -0.68 -3.24 -2.28
N ALA A 99 -0.28 -3.02 -1.02
CA ALA A 99 -0.79 -3.79 0.12
C ALA A 99 -2.30 -3.62 0.29
N ARG A 100 -2.81 -2.40 0.14
CA ARG A 100 -4.24 -2.12 0.20
C ARG A 100 -5.02 -2.84 -0.90
N ARG A 101 -4.55 -2.79 -2.14
CA ARG A 101 -5.17 -3.49 -3.27
C ARG A 101 -5.17 -5.00 -3.06
N ALA A 102 -4.06 -5.56 -2.55
CA ALA A 102 -3.99 -6.99 -2.24
C ALA A 102 -5.02 -7.38 -1.16
N ALA A 103 -5.19 -6.57 -0.12
CA ALA A 103 -6.19 -6.80 0.92
C ALA A 103 -7.64 -6.70 0.37
N GLU A 104 -7.92 -5.72 -0.49
CA GLU A 104 -9.23 -5.58 -1.15
C GLU A 104 -9.56 -6.79 -2.03
N LEU A 105 -8.57 -7.32 -2.78
CA LEU A 105 -8.73 -8.54 -3.59
C LEU A 105 -8.98 -9.78 -2.74
N LEU A 106 -8.22 -9.98 -1.66
CA LEU A 106 -8.41 -11.11 -0.74
C LEU A 106 -9.78 -11.08 -0.08
N ASN A 107 -10.26 -9.90 0.32
CA ASN A 107 -11.59 -9.74 0.90
C ASN A 107 -12.69 -10.03 -0.13
N ALA A 108 -12.51 -9.60 -1.38
CA ALA A 108 -13.44 -9.91 -2.46
C ALA A 108 -13.49 -11.42 -2.77
N GLU A 109 -12.33 -12.09 -2.78
CA GLU A 109 -12.22 -13.53 -2.95
C GLU A 109 -12.92 -14.27 -1.80
N HIS A 110 -12.64 -13.90 -0.55
CA HIS A 110 -13.26 -14.52 0.61
C HIS A 110 -14.78 -14.33 0.59
N GLY A 111 -15.26 -13.12 0.27
CA GLY A 111 -16.69 -12.83 0.14
C GLY A 111 -17.36 -13.68 -0.94
N LEU A 112 -16.69 -13.90 -2.07
CA LEU A 112 -17.18 -14.75 -3.14
C LEU A 112 -17.22 -16.24 -2.74
N LEU A 113 -16.18 -16.74 -2.07
CA LEU A 113 -16.16 -18.12 -1.58
C LEU A 113 -17.26 -18.38 -0.54
N THR A 114 -17.44 -17.46 0.41
CA THR A 114 -18.52 -17.53 1.40
C THR A 114 -19.88 -17.52 0.71
N ALA A 115 -20.09 -16.63 -0.26
CA ALA A 115 -21.34 -16.58 -1.01
C ALA A 115 -21.63 -17.89 -1.78
N ILE A 116 -20.62 -18.53 -2.37
CA ILE A 116 -20.78 -19.83 -3.05
C ILE A 116 -21.13 -20.93 -2.05
N ILE A 117 -20.46 -20.97 -0.90
CA ILE A 117 -20.70 -21.96 0.15
C ILE A 117 -22.11 -21.82 0.72
N ASP A 118 -22.56 -20.59 0.97
CA ASP A 118 -23.87 -20.32 1.57
C ASP A 118 -25.03 -20.53 0.59
N THR A 119 -24.80 -20.32 -0.71
CA THR A 119 -25.82 -20.57 -1.75
C THR A 119 -25.82 -22.00 -2.29
N SER A 120 -24.92 -22.86 -1.80
CA SER A 120 -24.85 -24.26 -2.20
C SER A 120 -26.12 -25.03 -1.77
N PRO A 121 -26.76 -25.80 -2.68
CA PRO A 121 -27.89 -26.66 -2.32
C PRO A 121 -27.48 -27.87 -1.46
N THR A 122 -26.18 -28.11 -1.29
CA THR A 122 -25.63 -29.17 -0.45
C THR A 122 -25.16 -28.60 0.88
N GLY A 123 -25.49 -29.28 1.98
CA GLY A 123 -24.93 -28.97 3.29
C GLY A 123 -23.42 -29.22 3.35
N ILE A 124 -22.65 -28.18 3.66
CA ILE A 124 -21.19 -28.23 3.79
C ILE A 124 -20.83 -28.01 5.26
N MET A 125 -20.03 -28.91 5.82
CA MET A 125 -19.49 -28.82 7.18
C MET A 125 -17.99 -29.10 7.18
N LEU A 126 -17.23 -28.34 7.97
CA LEU A 126 -15.84 -28.66 8.29
C LEU A 126 -15.75 -29.15 9.73
N VAL A 127 -15.14 -30.33 9.90
CA VAL A 127 -14.87 -30.93 11.20
C VAL A 127 -13.37 -30.97 11.41
N THR A 128 -12.91 -30.52 12.58
CA THR A 128 -11.49 -30.53 12.95
C THR A 128 -10.99 -31.96 13.20
N SER A 129 -9.67 -32.14 13.28
CA SER A 129 -9.08 -33.43 13.68
C SER A 129 -9.50 -33.88 15.09
N ALA A 130 -9.98 -32.97 15.94
CA ALA A 130 -10.53 -33.28 17.25
C ALA A 130 -12.01 -33.70 17.22
N GLY A 131 -12.62 -33.77 16.03
CA GLY A 131 -14.04 -34.09 15.88
C GLY A 131 -14.98 -32.94 16.20
N THR A 132 -14.48 -31.72 16.40
CA THR A 132 -15.30 -30.53 16.66
C THR A 132 -15.69 -29.86 15.35
N LEU A 133 -16.90 -29.28 15.30
CA LEU A 133 -17.37 -28.61 14.11
C LEU A 133 -16.80 -27.17 14.02
N ALA A 134 -15.99 -26.91 12.99
CA ALA A 134 -15.38 -25.61 12.75
C ALA A 134 -16.26 -24.69 11.90
N PHE A 135 -17.07 -25.26 11.00
CA PHE A 135 -17.93 -24.50 10.09
C PHE A 135 -19.11 -25.36 9.62
N ALA A 136 -20.27 -24.73 9.41
CA ALA A 136 -21.40 -25.28 8.67
C ALA A 136 -22.07 -24.15 7.89
N ASN A 137 -22.40 -24.38 6.62
CA ASN A 137 -23.25 -23.47 5.85
C ASN A 137 -24.73 -23.56 6.28
N ASP A 138 -25.55 -22.60 5.86
CA ASP A 138 -26.95 -22.52 6.28
C ASP A 138 -27.75 -23.78 5.93
N MET A 139 -27.51 -24.36 4.74
CA MET A 139 -28.17 -25.62 4.34
C MET A 139 -27.85 -26.78 5.29
N ALA A 140 -26.59 -26.93 5.73
CA ALA A 140 -26.21 -27.96 6.70
C ALA A 140 -26.83 -27.70 8.09
N ARG A 141 -26.84 -26.44 8.53
CA ARG A 141 -27.44 -26.05 9.82
C ARG A 141 -28.93 -26.32 9.85
N GLU A 142 -29.64 -26.00 8.77
CA GLU A 142 -31.08 -26.24 8.65
C GLU A 142 -31.38 -27.74 8.57
N THR A 143 -30.68 -28.47 7.69
CA THR A 143 -30.90 -29.90 7.47
C THR A 143 -30.63 -30.72 8.73
N LEU A 144 -29.54 -30.43 9.44
CA LEU A 144 -29.12 -31.17 10.63
C LEU A 144 -29.56 -30.51 11.94
N ARG A 145 -30.33 -29.42 11.87
CA ARG A 145 -30.83 -28.66 13.03
C ARG A 145 -29.74 -28.31 14.05
N LEU A 146 -28.56 -27.94 13.55
CA LEU A 146 -27.41 -27.60 14.38
C LEU A 146 -27.73 -26.36 15.23
N GLN A 147 -27.46 -26.44 16.54
CA GLN A 147 -27.66 -25.32 17.45
C GLN A 147 -26.34 -24.60 17.72
N SER A 148 -26.37 -23.28 17.72
CA SER A 148 -25.21 -22.46 18.09
C SER A 148 -24.98 -22.56 19.61
N GLY A 149 -23.91 -23.23 20.00
CA GLY A 149 -23.46 -23.27 21.39
C GLY A 149 -22.78 -21.95 21.80
N PRO A 150 -22.58 -21.71 23.12
CA PRO A 150 -21.85 -20.54 23.58
C PRO A 150 -20.39 -20.58 23.10
N GLY A 151 -19.97 -19.55 22.35
CA GLY A 151 -18.58 -19.38 21.87
C GLY A 151 -18.29 -19.86 20.44
N GLU A 152 -19.22 -19.69 19.49
CA GLU A 152 -19.08 -20.07 18.06
C GLU A 152 -18.85 -21.56 17.76
N SER A 153 -18.76 -22.42 18.77
CA SER A 153 -18.76 -23.87 18.57
C SER A 153 -20.17 -24.37 18.25
N LEU A 154 -20.34 -24.92 17.05
CA LEU A 154 -21.57 -25.60 16.66
C LEU A 154 -21.56 -27.02 17.23
N GLN A 155 -22.55 -27.35 18.05
CA GLN A 155 -22.67 -28.68 18.63
C GLN A 155 -23.52 -29.56 17.75
N MET A 156 -23.03 -30.78 17.52
CA MET A 156 -23.76 -31.80 16.80
C MET A 156 -24.81 -32.40 17.76
N PRO A 157 -26.08 -32.49 17.35
CA PRO A 157 -27.13 -33.17 18.12
C PRO A 157 -26.73 -34.59 18.54
N ASP A 158 -27.09 -34.99 19.77
CA ASP A 158 -26.75 -36.30 20.36
C ASP A 158 -27.36 -37.50 19.60
N ASP A 159 -28.34 -37.26 18.72
CA ASP A 159 -29.01 -38.27 17.90
C ASP A 159 -28.34 -38.52 16.54
N LEU A 160 -27.36 -37.69 16.16
CA LEU A 160 -26.62 -37.85 14.90
C LEU A 160 -25.36 -38.69 15.10
N THR A 161 -25.40 -39.93 14.61
CA THR A 161 -24.22 -40.82 14.58
C THR A 161 -23.46 -40.63 13.27
N CYS A 162 -22.23 -40.12 13.33
CA CYS A 162 -21.34 -40.09 12.17
C CYS A 162 -20.97 -41.52 11.77
N LEU A 163 -21.56 -42.02 10.68
CA LEU A 163 -21.08 -43.23 10.03
C LEU A 163 -19.81 -42.88 9.25
N SER A 164 -18.66 -43.23 9.82
CA SER A 164 -17.39 -43.18 9.09
C SER A 164 -17.46 -44.21 7.96
N THR A 165 -17.58 -43.74 6.72
CA THR A 165 -17.50 -44.59 5.52
C THR A 165 -16.05 -45.04 5.32
N GLN A 166 -15.58 -45.97 6.15
CA GLN A 166 -14.31 -46.68 5.91
C GLN A 166 -14.39 -47.61 4.70
N ASP A 167 -15.57 -47.78 4.11
CA ASP A 167 -15.83 -48.76 3.03
C ASP A 167 -16.27 -48.15 1.67
N SER A 168 -16.26 -46.82 1.52
CA SER A 168 -16.40 -46.21 0.19
C SER A 168 -15.04 -45.77 -0.29
N SER A 169 -14.64 -46.26 -1.46
CA SER A 169 -13.41 -45.95 -2.21
C SER A 169 -13.26 -44.47 -2.63
N VAL A 170 -13.95 -43.55 -1.97
CA VAL A 170 -13.87 -42.12 -2.23
C VAL A 170 -12.58 -41.61 -1.60
N ARG A 171 -11.60 -41.36 -2.47
CA ARG A 171 -10.29 -40.81 -2.12
C ARG A 171 -10.52 -39.52 -1.30
N PRO A 172 -9.97 -39.40 -0.08
CA PRO A 172 -10.10 -38.17 0.69
C PRO A 172 -9.54 -37.01 -0.14
N LEU A 173 -10.30 -35.92 -0.23
CA LEU A 173 -9.87 -34.71 -0.89
C LEU A 173 -8.63 -34.18 -0.16
N SER A 174 -7.47 -34.38 -0.77
CA SER A 174 -6.20 -33.86 -0.28
C SER A 174 -6.22 -32.34 -0.40
N LEU A 175 -6.36 -31.66 0.73
CA LEU A 175 -6.28 -30.20 0.82
C LEU A 175 -4.90 -29.69 0.36
N GLU A 176 -3.84 -30.51 0.49
CA GLU A 176 -2.51 -30.22 -0.06
C GLU A 176 -2.45 -30.29 -1.60
N GLY A 177 -3.31 -31.09 -2.23
CA GLY A 177 -3.45 -31.15 -3.69
C GLY A 177 -4.23 -29.97 -4.26
N LEU A 178 -5.31 -29.57 -3.58
CA LEU A 178 -6.10 -28.38 -3.90
C LEU A 178 -5.29 -27.08 -3.75
N ALA A 179 -4.50 -26.96 -2.68
CA ALA A 179 -3.63 -25.80 -2.45
C ALA A 179 -2.48 -25.69 -3.47
N ARG A 180 -2.14 -26.77 -4.19
CA ARG A 180 -1.11 -26.79 -5.24
C ARG A 180 -1.66 -26.66 -6.66
N GLY A 181 -2.98 -26.54 -6.83
CA GLY A 181 -3.61 -26.30 -8.14
C GLY A 181 -3.37 -27.42 -9.16
N VAL A 182 -3.26 -28.68 -8.72
CA VAL A 182 -3.10 -29.82 -9.63
C VAL A 182 -4.41 -30.62 -9.65
N THR A 183 -5.10 -30.54 -10.80
CA THR A 183 -6.26 -31.36 -11.18
C THR A 183 -5.90 -32.84 -11.29
#